data_AF-A0A0B0NS36-F1
#
_entry.id   AF-A0A0B0NS36-F1
#
_cell.length_a   1.000
_cell.length_b   1.000
_cell.length_c   1.000
_cell.angle_alpha   90.00
_cell.angle_beta   90.00
_cell.angle_gamma   90.00
#
_symmetry.space_group_name_H-M   'P 1'
#
loop_
_entity.id
_entity.type
_entity.pdbx_description
1 polymer ?
#
loop_
_entity_poly.entity_id
_entity_poly.type
_entity_poly.pdbx_seq_one_letter_code
_entity_poly.pdbx_strand_id
1 'polypeptide(L)'
;MTSKAGEIMEKLKEKKAKYEEIASTDSSINLENIDNRIITKVLGPERYGWVRFQGSGVTLTQYFRSGSQQYMPFGSQAQAEVQRLKDQIAQMQVITVEQIFEVQRKYEELQQQVKAEAAEREAAAAAKAFAAVAREAEAAAVVVEQSKKYDELQLQLQQMMQMFQQSQKPPS
;
A
#
# COMPACT_ATOMS: atom_id res chain seq x y z
N MET A 1 24.15 -5.97 1.94
CA MET A 1 23.06 -6.61 1.17
C MET A 1 21.77 -5.92 1.57
N THR A 2 21.39 -4.84 0.90
CA THR A 2 20.05 -4.25 1.08
C THR A 2 19.06 -5.22 0.45
N SER A 3 18.08 -5.67 1.22
CA SER A 3 17.09 -6.63 0.73
C SER A 3 16.29 -6.00 -0.41
N LYS A 4 15.90 -6.81 -1.39
CA LYS A 4 15.07 -6.40 -2.54
C LYS A 4 13.81 -5.61 -2.12
N ALA A 5 13.31 -5.87 -0.91
CA ALA A 5 12.21 -5.14 -0.30
C ALA A 5 12.55 -3.68 0.09
N GLY A 6 13.78 -3.41 0.56
CA GLY A 6 14.25 -2.06 0.89
C GLY A 6 14.38 -1.18 -0.35
N GLU A 7 14.87 -1.73 -1.45
CA GLU A 7 15.00 -1.00 -2.73
C GLU A 7 13.63 -0.64 -3.34
N ILE A 8 12.63 -1.52 -3.19
CA ILE A 8 11.26 -1.26 -3.64
C ILE A 8 10.61 -0.16 -2.80
N MET A 9 10.87 -0.13 -1.48
CA MET A 9 10.34 0.89 -0.58
C MET A 9 10.89 2.29 -0.90
N GLU A 10 12.17 2.40 -1.24
CA GLU A 10 12.78 3.67 -1.61
C GLU A 10 12.17 4.23 -2.91
N LYS A 11 12.04 3.39 -3.94
CA LYS A 11 11.41 3.75 -5.22
C LYS A 11 9.95 4.20 -5.06
N LEU A 12 9.25 3.69 -4.06
CA LEU A 12 7.88 4.13 -3.73
C LEU A 12 7.85 5.50 -3.05
N LYS A 13 8.76 5.78 -2.12
CA LYS A 13 8.89 7.10 -1.48
C LYS A 13 9.27 8.19 -2.50
N GLU A 14 10.19 7.89 -3.40
CA GLU A 14 10.60 8.81 -4.46
C GLU A 14 9.45 9.12 -5.42
N LYS A 15 8.67 8.10 -5.81
CA LYS A 15 7.45 8.31 -6.63
C LYS A 15 6.39 9.14 -5.91
N LYS A 16 6.18 8.93 -4.60
CA LYS A 16 5.24 9.74 -3.81
C LYS A 16 5.62 11.22 -3.81
N ALA A 17 6.89 11.53 -3.55
CA ALA A 17 7.40 12.90 -3.55
C ALA A 17 7.21 13.58 -4.92
N LYS A 18 7.47 12.85 -6.01
CA LYS A 18 7.30 13.35 -7.38
C LYS A 18 5.84 13.68 -7.72
N TYR A 19 4.88 12.92 -7.20
CA TYR A 19 3.45 13.20 -7.40
C TYR A 19 2.94 14.37 -6.54
N GLU A 20 3.43 14.53 -5.29
CA GLU A 20 3.13 15.70 -4.46
C GLU A 20 3.69 17.01 -5.07
N GLU A 21 4.87 16.95 -5.69
CA GLU A 21 5.48 18.08 -6.39
C GLU A 21 4.67 18.49 -7.63
N ILE A 22 4.18 17.53 -8.42
CA ILE A 22 3.32 17.80 -9.58
C ILE A 22 1.96 18.36 -9.16
N ALA A 23 1.35 17.83 -8.10
CA ALA A 23 0.09 18.35 -7.55
C ALA A 23 0.24 19.78 -7.00
N SER A 24 1.40 20.09 -6.41
CA SER A 24 1.72 21.45 -5.96
C SER A 24 1.94 22.41 -7.14
N THR A 25 2.61 21.95 -8.21
CA THR A 25 2.91 22.74 -9.41
C THR A 25 1.69 22.98 -10.30
N ASP A 26 0.76 22.04 -10.41
CA ASP A 26 -0.43 22.15 -11.28
C ASP A 26 -1.60 22.90 -10.61
N SER A 27 -1.49 23.25 -9.33
CA SER A 27 -2.48 24.11 -8.64
C SER A 27 -2.41 25.58 -9.06
N SER A 28 -1.42 25.96 -9.88
CA SER A 28 -1.33 27.29 -10.49
C SER A 28 -2.07 27.38 -11.83
N ILE A 29 -3.11 26.58 -12.05
CA ILE A 29 -4.14 26.95 -13.02
C ILE A 29 -4.80 28.21 -12.47
N ASN A 30 -4.19 29.34 -12.81
CA ASN A 30 -4.63 30.67 -12.44
C ASN A 30 -6.09 30.81 -12.92
N LEU A 31 -7.05 30.84 -11.97
CA LEU A 31 -8.48 30.90 -12.28
C LEU A 31 -8.80 32.10 -13.17
N GLU A 32 -8.08 33.23 -13.02
CA GLU A 32 -8.24 34.42 -13.86
C GLU A 32 -7.91 34.14 -15.34
N ASN A 33 -7.05 33.16 -15.63
CA ASN A 33 -6.71 32.79 -17.01
C ASN A 33 -7.79 31.88 -17.64
N ILE A 34 -8.51 31.09 -16.83
CA ILE A 34 -9.67 30.33 -17.31
C ILE A 34 -10.82 31.29 -17.65
N ASP A 35 -11.12 32.26 -16.79
CA ASP A 35 -12.21 33.21 -17.03
C ASP A 35 -11.98 34.02 -18.32
N ASN A 36 -10.75 34.49 -18.55
CA ASN A 36 -10.38 35.17 -19.80
C ASN A 36 -10.46 34.26 -21.04
N ARG A 37 -10.09 32.97 -20.91
CA ARG A 37 -10.20 31.98 -21.99
C ARG A 37 -11.66 31.64 -22.29
N ILE A 38 -12.53 31.58 -21.28
CA ILE A 38 -13.97 31.33 -21.44
C ILE A 38 -14.64 32.56 -22.06
N ILE A 39 -14.34 33.77 -21.61
CA ILE A 39 -14.88 35.02 -22.19
C ILE A 39 -14.53 35.10 -23.68
N THR A 40 -13.28 34.83 -24.07
CA THR A 40 -12.86 34.91 -25.47
C THR A 40 -13.47 33.80 -26.34
N LYS A 41 -13.68 32.60 -25.80
CA LYS A 41 -14.27 31.46 -26.53
C LYS A 41 -15.80 31.50 -26.60
N VAL A 42 -16.48 31.99 -25.56
CA VAL A 42 -17.96 32.07 -25.49
C VAL A 42 -18.47 33.33 -26.19
N LEU A 43 -17.77 34.47 -26.08
CA LEU A 43 -18.16 35.71 -26.76
C LEU A 43 -17.59 35.83 -28.18
N GLY A 44 -16.57 35.05 -28.52
CA GLY A 44 -15.96 34.94 -29.85
C GLY A 44 -15.12 36.17 -30.24
N PRO A 45 -13.87 36.00 -30.74
CA PRO A 45 -13.08 37.14 -31.25
C PRO A 45 -13.74 37.83 -32.45
N GLU A 46 -14.66 37.14 -33.15
CA GLU A 46 -15.37 37.65 -34.33
C GLU A 46 -16.35 38.78 -34.03
N ARG A 47 -16.81 38.96 -32.79
CA ARG A 47 -17.73 40.06 -32.43
C ARG A 47 -17.03 41.33 -31.95
N TYR A 48 -15.72 41.27 -31.73
CA TYR A 48 -14.88 42.45 -31.47
C TYR A 48 -14.26 43.05 -32.75
N GLY A 49 -14.46 42.42 -33.91
CA GLY A 49 -13.63 42.66 -35.10
C GLY A 49 -14.35 43.17 -36.35
N TRP A 50 -15.57 43.70 -36.29
CA TRP A 50 -16.22 44.22 -37.50
C TRP A 50 -17.08 45.45 -37.30
N VAL A 51 -16.47 46.56 -36.91
CA VAL A 51 -16.90 47.85 -37.45
C VAL A 51 -15.64 48.62 -37.80
N ARG A 52 -15.41 48.79 -39.10
CA ARG A 52 -14.38 49.71 -39.59
C ARG A 52 -14.84 51.13 -39.26
N PHE A 53 -14.50 51.63 -38.07
CA PHE A 53 -14.59 53.05 -37.81
C PHE A 53 -13.37 53.71 -38.45
N GLN A 54 -13.54 54.18 -39.69
CA GLN A 54 -12.82 55.38 -40.09
C GLN A 54 -13.37 56.52 -39.21
N GLY A 55 -12.50 57.14 -38.42
CA GLY A 55 -12.84 58.35 -37.66
C GLY A 55 -12.71 58.18 -36.16
N SER A 56 -11.61 58.72 -35.65
CA SER A 56 -11.51 59.47 -34.38
C SER A 56 -12.28 58.97 -33.15
N GLY A 57 -11.53 58.32 -32.25
CA GLY A 57 -11.64 58.46 -30.79
C GLY A 57 -13.02 58.34 -30.15
N VAL A 58 -13.36 57.17 -29.60
CA VAL A 58 -14.47 57.05 -28.63
C VAL A 58 -14.03 56.21 -27.44
N THR A 59 -14.00 56.85 -26.27
CA THR A 59 -13.75 56.25 -24.95
C THR A 59 -14.92 55.37 -24.51
N LEU A 60 -14.59 54.21 -23.93
CA LEU A 60 -15.45 53.07 -23.57
C LEU A 60 -16.63 53.35 -22.60
N THR A 61 -16.89 54.58 -22.18
CA THR A 61 -17.80 54.88 -21.06
C THR A 61 -19.24 55.19 -21.44
N GLN A 62 -19.60 55.32 -22.71
CA GLN A 62 -20.93 55.82 -23.11
C GLN A 62 -21.80 54.87 -23.94
N TYR A 63 -21.45 53.59 -24.08
CA TYR A 63 -22.26 52.65 -24.88
C TYR A 63 -23.20 51.74 -24.06
N PHE A 64 -23.14 51.77 -22.72
CA PHE A 64 -23.95 50.92 -21.86
C PHE A 64 -25.16 51.67 -21.25
N ARG A 65 -26.01 52.30 -22.07
CA ARG A 65 -27.25 52.93 -21.56
C ARG A 65 -28.52 52.60 -22.35
N SER A 66 -28.49 51.75 -23.37
CA SER A 66 -29.68 51.64 -24.25
C SER A 66 -29.95 50.25 -24.84
N GLY A 67 -29.88 49.18 -24.05
CA GLY A 67 -30.29 47.85 -24.54
C GLY A 67 -30.71 46.81 -23.50
N SER A 68 -31.02 47.23 -22.27
CA SER A 68 -31.13 46.31 -21.12
C SER A 68 -32.51 45.70 -20.88
N GLN A 69 -33.35 45.45 -21.91
CA GLN A 69 -34.69 44.87 -21.65
C GLN A 69 -35.21 43.77 -22.58
N GLN A 70 -34.43 43.17 -23.47
CA GLN A 70 -34.96 42.02 -24.21
C GLN A 70 -33.93 40.96 -24.63
N TYR A 71 -33.11 40.52 -23.68
CA TYR A 71 -32.35 39.27 -23.84
C TYR A 71 -33.14 38.13 -23.20
N MET A 72 -33.58 37.18 -24.02
CA MET A 72 -34.33 35.96 -23.68
C MET A 72 -33.82 35.24 -22.41
N PRO A 73 -34.67 34.51 -21.66
CA PRO A 73 -34.31 33.86 -20.40
C PRO A 73 -33.55 32.54 -20.62
N PHE A 74 -32.60 32.49 -21.56
CA PHE A 74 -31.71 31.34 -21.73
C PHE A 74 -30.65 31.24 -20.62
N GLY A 75 -30.54 32.26 -19.77
CA GLY A 75 -29.62 32.30 -18.63
C GLY A 75 -29.96 31.27 -17.54
N SER A 76 -31.24 31.04 -17.22
CA SER A 76 -31.61 30.20 -16.07
C SER A 76 -31.46 28.69 -16.32
N GLN A 77 -31.86 28.20 -17.50
CA GLN A 77 -31.77 26.77 -17.82
C GLN A 77 -30.32 26.32 -18.04
N ALA A 78 -29.54 27.06 -18.83
CA ALA A 78 -28.14 26.76 -19.06
C ALA A 78 -27.33 26.88 -17.76
N GLN A 79 -27.63 27.86 -16.89
CA GLN A 79 -26.97 28.02 -15.60
C GLN A 79 -27.36 26.91 -14.61
N ALA A 80 -28.61 26.44 -14.61
CA ALA A 80 -29.05 25.30 -13.81
C ALA A 80 -28.37 23.99 -14.24
N GLU A 81 -28.19 23.77 -15.54
CA GLU A 81 -27.46 22.60 -16.06
C GLU A 81 -25.96 22.66 -15.72
N VAL A 82 -25.33 23.84 -15.84
CA VAL A 82 -23.95 24.04 -15.39
C VAL A 82 -23.81 23.77 -13.89
N GLN A 83 -24.75 24.23 -13.08
CA GLN A 83 -24.70 23.99 -11.63
C GLN A 83 -24.90 22.50 -11.30
N ARG A 84 -25.84 21.83 -11.96
CA ARG A 84 -26.03 20.38 -11.83
C ARG A 84 -24.78 19.59 -12.19
N LEU A 85 -24.10 19.96 -13.28
CA LEU A 85 -22.84 19.32 -13.69
C LEU A 85 -21.72 19.57 -12.67
N LYS A 86 -21.63 20.77 -12.09
CA LYS A 86 -20.69 21.07 -11.00
C LYS A 86 -20.94 20.18 -9.79
N ASP A 87 -22.19 20.03 -9.39
CA ASP A 87 -22.56 19.19 -8.25
C ASP A 87 -22.24 17.71 -8.52
N GLN A 88 -22.48 17.22 -9.75
CA GLN A 88 -22.08 15.85 -10.15
C GLN A 88 -20.58 15.65 -10.15
N ILE A 89 -19.80 16.61 -10.65
CA ILE A 89 -18.34 16.56 -10.64
C ILE A 89 -17.82 16.56 -9.19
N ALA A 90 -18.39 17.38 -8.32
CA ALA A 90 -18.04 17.41 -6.91
C ALA A 90 -18.32 16.06 -6.23
N GLN A 91 -19.49 15.45 -6.49
CA GLN A 91 -19.80 14.12 -5.96
C GLN A 91 -18.85 13.04 -6.50
N MET A 92 -18.55 13.05 -7.79
CA MET A 92 -17.57 12.13 -8.38
C MET A 92 -16.18 12.30 -7.76
N GLN A 93 -15.75 13.54 -7.49
CA GLN A 93 -14.47 13.79 -6.82
C GLN A 93 -14.44 13.21 -5.40
N VAL A 94 -15.51 13.40 -4.61
CA VAL A 94 -15.60 12.84 -3.25
C VAL A 94 -15.52 11.32 -3.27
N ILE A 95 -16.30 10.67 -4.15
CA ILE A 95 -16.31 9.20 -4.28
C ILE A 95 -14.94 8.68 -4.73
N THR A 96 -14.30 9.36 -5.69
CA THR A 96 -12.99 8.93 -6.20
C THR A 96 -11.92 9.04 -5.12
N VAL A 97 -11.94 10.11 -4.33
CA VAL A 97 -11.00 10.29 -3.20
C VAL A 97 -11.23 9.23 -2.13
N GLU A 98 -12.48 8.93 -1.79
CA GLU A 98 -12.81 7.89 -0.81
C GLU A 98 -12.32 6.51 -1.27
N GLN A 99 -12.54 6.14 -2.53
CA GLN A 99 -12.02 4.89 -3.10
C GLN A 99 -10.48 4.80 -3.07
N ILE A 100 -9.78 5.91 -3.30
CA ILE A 100 -8.31 5.96 -3.19
C ILE A 100 -7.88 5.67 -1.75
N PHE A 101 -8.56 6.26 -0.76
CA PHE A 101 -8.28 6.00 0.66
C PHE A 101 -8.59 4.57 1.06
N GLU A 102 -9.68 3.97 0.58
CA GLU A 102 -10.00 2.58 0.85
C GLU A 102 -8.94 1.62 0.30
N VAL A 103 -8.48 1.84 -0.94
CA VAL A 103 -7.43 1.03 -1.55
C VAL A 103 -6.12 1.17 -0.78
N GLN A 104 -5.75 2.39 -0.38
CA GLN A 104 -4.56 2.62 0.45
C GLN A 104 -4.67 1.89 1.80
N ARG A 105 -5.82 1.97 2.48
CA ARG A 105 -6.05 1.28 3.76
C ARG A 105 -5.90 -0.24 3.60
N LYS A 106 -6.54 -0.83 2.60
CA LYS A 106 -6.46 -2.28 2.33
C LYS A 106 -5.04 -2.72 2.01
N TYR A 107 -4.26 -1.89 1.32
CA TYR A 107 -2.86 -2.17 1.03
C TYR A 107 -2.02 -2.21 2.31
N GLU A 108 -2.18 -1.24 3.20
CA GLU A 108 -1.47 -1.18 4.48
C GLU A 108 -1.83 -2.37 5.39
N GLU A 109 -3.12 -2.74 5.42
CA GLU A 109 -3.62 -3.90 6.17
C GLU A 109 -3.03 -5.22 5.66
N LEU A 110 -3.02 -5.44 4.34
CA LEU A 110 -2.39 -6.61 3.74
C LEU A 110 -0.89 -6.67 4.04
N GLN A 111 -0.19 -5.53 4.04
CA GLN A 111 1.22 -5.51 4.42
C GLN A 111 1.44 -5.93 5.88
N GLN A 112 0.55 -5.53 6.79
CA GLN A 112 0.61 -5.95 8.19
C GLN A 112 0.30 -7.43 8.34
N GLN A 113 -0.70 -7.94 7.63
CA GLN A 113 -1.08 -9.35 7.65
C GLN A 113 0.06 -10.25 7.18
N VAL A 114 0.73 -9.91 6.07
CA VAL A 114 1.86 -10.69 5.56
C VAL A 114 3.02 -10.70 6.55
N LYS A 115 3.30 -9.57 7.22
CA LYS A 115 4.34 -9.49 8.26
C LYS A 115 3.99 -10.37 9.47
N ALA A 116 2.73 -10.33 9.91
CA ALA A 116 2.26 -11.16 11.01
C ALA A 116 2.31 -12.66 10.66
N GLU A 117 1.83 -13.05 9.48
CA GLU A 117 1.83 -14.45 9.02
C GLU A 117 3.27 -14.99 8.85
N ALA A 118 4.21 -14.15 8.38
CA ALA A 118 5.62 -14.52 8.30
C ALA A 118 6.22 -14.78 9.69
N ALA A 119 5.94 -13.90 10.66
CA ALA A 119 6.41 -14.06 12.04
C ALA A 119 5.79 -15.31 12.71
N GLU A 120 4.52 -15.59 12.45
CA GLU A 120 3.85 -16.79 12.95
C GLU A 120 4.45 -18.07 12.34
N ARG A 121 4.71 -18.07 11.02
CA ARG A 121 5.39 -19.20 10.36
C ARG A 121 6.79 -19.42 10.89
N GLU A 122 7.56 -18.37 11.15
CA GLU A 122 8.89 -18.45 11.71
C GLU A 122 8.86 -19.03 13.14
N ALA A 123 7.95 -18.53 13.99
CA ALA A 123 7.76 -19.05 15.34
C ALA A 123 7.32 -20.52 15.33
N ALA A 124 6.42 -20.90 14.43
CA ALA A 124 5.98 -22.29 14.28
C ALA A 124 7.12 -23.20 13.78
N ALA A 125 7.96 -22.73 12.87
CA ALA A 125 9.13 -23.46 12.41
C ALA A 125 10.16 -23.65 13.52
N ALA A 126 10.44 -22.59 14.31
CA ALA A 126 11.32 -22.66 15.46
C ALA A 126 10.80 -23.67 16.50
N ALA A 127 9.50 -23.61 16.84
CA ALA A 127 8.88 -24.55 17.76
C ALA A 127 8.99 -26.02 17.29
N LYS A 128 8.78 -26.26 15.98
CA LYS A 128 8.97 -27.60 15.39
C LYS A 128 10.42 -28.06 15.45
N ALA A 129 11.38 -27.17 15.21
CA ALA A 129 12.81 -27.49 15.32
C ALA A 129 13.19 -27.86 16.77
N PHE A 130 12.74 -27.07 17.76
CA PHE A 130 12.95 -27.39 19.16
C PHE A 130 12.32 -28.72 19.58
N ALA A 131 11.10 -29.00 19.12
CA ALA A 131 10.45 -30.28 19.39
C ALA A 131 11.19 -31.47 18.75
N ALA A 132 11.76 -31.30 17.56
CA ALA A 132 12.57 -32.34 16.91
C ALA A 132 13.85 -32.62 17.71
N VAL A 133 14.58 -31.58 18.14
CA VAL A 133 15.78 -31.72 18.98
C VAL A 133 15.47 -32.40 20.31
N ALA A 134 14.35 -32.05 20.95
CA ALA A 134 13.92 -32.69 22.20
C ALA A 134 13.67 -34.19 22.00
N ARG A 135 12.96 -34.58 20.93
CA ARG A 135 12.71 -36.00 20.61
C ARG A 135 13.98 -36.78 20.31
N GLU A 136 14.93 -36.17 19.60
CA GLU A 136 16.22 -36.80 19.32
C GLU A 136 17.05 -36.99 20.59
N ALA A 137 17.05 -36.01 21.49
CA ALA A 137 17.70 -36.11 22.79
C ALA A 137 17.05 -37.19 23.67
N GLU A 138 15.72 -37.29 23.70
CA GLU A 138 15.00 -38.36 24.40
C GLU A 138 15.33 -39.74 23.81
N ALA A 139 15.32 -39.87 22.48
CA ALA A 139 15.70 -41.11 21.81
C ALA A 139 17.14 -41.52 22.13
N ALA A 140 18.08 -40.57 22.12
CA ALA A 140 19.46 -40.82 22.51
C ALA A 140 19.59 -41.23 23.98
N ALA A 141 18.85 -40.59 24.89
CA ALA A 141 18.83 -40.96 26.31
C ALA A 141 18.30 -42.38 26.53
N VAL A 142 17.24 -42.78 25.81
CA VAL A 142 16.70 -44.15 25.87
C VAL A 142 17.73 -45.18 25.38
N VAL A 143 18.45 -44.88 24.31
CA VAL A 143 19.52 -45.77 23.80
C VAL A 143 20.64 -45.91 24.83
N VAL A 144 21.09 -44.81 25.42
CA VAL A 144 22.14 -44.82 26.46
C VAL A 144 21.71 -45.66 27.67
N GLU A 145 20.46 -45.50 28.13
CA GLU A 145 19.93 -46.30 29.24
C GLU A 145 19.84 -47.79 28.91
N GLN A 146 19.50 -48.16 27.67
CA GLN A 146 19.51 -49.56 27.26
C GLN A 146 20.92 -50.14 27.18
N SER A 147 21.91 -49.37 26.69
CA SER A 147 23.31 -49.80 26.68
C SER A 147 23.82 -50.09 28.08
N LYS A 148 23.53 -49.22 29.06
CA LYS A 148 23.90 -49.47 30.47
C LYS A 148 23.32 -50.77 31.01
N LYS A 149 22.03 -51.05 30.75
CA LYS A 149 21.39 -52.31 31.17
C LYS A 149 22.05 -53.53 30.54
N TYR A 150 22.45 -53.42 29.28
CA TYR A 150 23.14 -54.49 28.57
C TYR A 150 24.55 -54.72 29.15
N ASP A 151 25.31 -53.65 29.39
CA ASP A 151 26.65 -53.71 30.01
C ASP A 151 26.59 -54.33 31.40
N GLU A 152 25.60 -53.98 32.21
CA GLU A 152 25.40 -54.56 33.55
C GLU A 152 25.05 -56.06 33.50
N LEU A 153 24.24 -56.48 32.52
CA LEU A 153 23.91 -57.88 32.31
C LEU A 153 25.13 -58.69 31.85
N GLN A 154 25.99 -58.11 31.01
CA GLN A 154 27.28 -58.72 30.65
C GLN A 154 28.18 -58.92 31.87
N LEU A 155 28.27 -57.93 32.76
CA LEU A 155 29.06 -58.02 33.98
C LEU A 155 28.57 -59.14 34.91
N GLN A 156 27.25 -59.26 35.08
CA GLN A 156 26.66 -60.35 35.87
C GLN A 156 26.98 -61.73 35.29
N LEU A 157 26.90 -61.87 33.96
CA LEU A 157 27.21 -63.13 33.29
C LEU A 157 28.68 -63.52 33.48
N GLN A 158 29.59 -62.54 33.41
CA GLN A 158 31.03 -62.75 33.64
C GLN A 158 31.31 -63.23 35.06
N GLN A 159 30.68 -62.63 36.08
CA GLN A 159 30.81 -63.04 37.48
C GLN A 159 30.32 -64.49 37.68
N MET A 160 29.19 -64.85 37.05
CA MET A 160 28.64 -66.20 37.15
C MET A 160 29.57 -67.25 36.52
N MET A 161 30.17 -66.95 35.36
CA MET A 161 31.19 -67.79 34.74
C MET A 161 32.41 -68.00 35.64
N GLN A 162 32.86 -66.94 36.31
CA GLN A 162 34.03 -67.02 37.19
C GLN A 162 33.76 -67.89 38.42
N MET A 163 32.59 -67.75 39.03
CA MET A 163 32.15 -68.61 40.13
C MET A 163 32.02 -70.08 39.69
N PHE A 164 31.44 -70.33 38.53
CA PHE A 164 31.31 -71.69 37.98
C PHE A 164 32.67 -72.36 37.76
N GLN A 165 33.65 -71.62 37.21
CA GLN A 165 35.01 -72.12 37.04
C GLN A 165 35.70 -72.43 38.39
N GLN A 166 35.44 -71.63 39.43
CA GLN A 166 35.97 -71.90 40.77
C GLN A 166 35.36 -73.16 41.39
N SER A 167 34.05 -73.40 41.22
CA SER A 167 33.38 -74.61 41.71
C SER A 167 33.82 -75.89 40.97
N GLN A 168 34.35 -75.78 39.76
CA GLN A 168 34.91 -76.88 38.97
C GLN A 168 36.38 -77.18 39.30
N LYS A 169 37.05 -76.34 40.11
CA LYS A 169 38.41 -76.61 40.56
C LYS A 169 38.39 -77.69 41.65
N PRO A 170 39.11 -78.81 41.49
CA PRO A 170 39.12 -79.86 42.49
C PRO A 170 39.75 -79.33 43.79
N PRO A 171 39.21 -79.70 44.97
CA PRO A 171 39.82 -79.33 46.24
C PRO A 171 41.21 -79.97 46.34
N SER A 172 42.19 -79.14 46.72
CA SER A 172 43.55 -79.56 47.06
C SER A 172 43.59 -80.36 48.35
#